data_AF-A0A530AM99-F1
#
_entry.id   AF-A0A530AM99-F1
#
_cell.length_a   1.000
_cell.length_b   1.000
_cell.length_c   1.000
_cell.angle_alpha   90.00
_cell.angle_beta   90.00
_cell.angle_gamma   90.00
#
_symmetry.space_group_name_H-M   'P 1'
#
loop_
_entity.id
_entity.type
_entity.pdbx_description
1 polymer ?
#
loop_
_entity_poly.entity_id
_entity_poly.type
_entity_poly.pdbx_seq_one_letter_code
_entity_poly.pdbx_strand_id
1 'polypeptide(L)'
;MTGERELTFVEQERASQAVFFRATLPDECGFDGCDYRLPPDRRLSNLNPEIRDVADRYFSDNSIAWHLHAAHDLSSQICCLNFLMPLATRPDLLAKLVRTVVG
;
A
#
# COMPACT_ATOMS: atom_id res chain seq x y z
N MET A 1 -18.93 3.16 -34.97
CA MET A 1 -17.72 3.88 -34.50
C MET A 1 -17.85 4.05 -32.99
N THR A 2 -17.41 3.06 -32.22
CA THR A 2 -17.29 3.20 -30.76
C THR A 2 -15.98 3.95 -30.51
N GLY A 3 -16.06 5.23 -30.17
CA GLY A 3 -14.89 5.99 -29.73
C GLY A 3 -14.35 5.35 -28.45
N GLU A 4 -13.04 5.13 -28.40
CA GLU A 4 -12.38 4.67 -27.18
C GLU A 4 -12.64 5.70 -26.07
N ARG A 5 -13.33 5.28 -25.01
CA ARG A 5 -13.54 6.11 -23.84
C ARG A 5 -12.20 6.26 -23.12
N GLU A 6 -11.78 7.50 -22.91
CA GLU A 6 -10.63 7.80 -22.07
C GLU A 6 -10.91 7.36 -20.61
N LEU A 7 -9.94 6.65 -20.03
CA LEU A 7 -10.04 6.20 -18.65
C LEU A 7 -9.96 7.41 -17.71
N THR A 8 -10.76 7.39 -16.64
CA THR A 8 -10.60 8.36 -15.54
C THR A 8 -9.27 8.12 -14.81
N PHE A 9 -8.79 9.13 -14.09
CA PHE A 9 -7.57 9.02 -13.26
C PHE A 9 -7.60 7.77 -12.36
N VAL A 10 -8.70 7.52 -11.65
CA VAL A 10 -8.83 6.36 -10.76
C VAL A 10 -8.74 5.03 -11.51
N GLU A 11 -9.28 4.97 -12.73
CA GLU A 11 -9.20 3.76 -13.56
C GLU A 11 -7.79 3.53 -14.08
N GLN A 12 -7.08 4.61 -14.45
CA GLN A 12 -5.67 4.54 -14.85
C GLN A 12 -4.79 4.05 -13.69
N GLU A 13 -4.94 4.61 -12.48
CA GLU A 13 -4.17 4.19 -11.31
C GLU A 13 -4.44 2.72 -10.94
N ARG A 14 -5.70 2.27 -11.02
CA ARG A 14 -6.04 0.86 -10.81
C ARG A 14 -5.42 -0.05 -11.87
N ALA A 15 -5.40 0.37 -13.13
CA ALA A 15 -4.76 -0.38 -14.21
C ALA A 15 -3.24 -0.50 -13.98
N SER A 16 -2.57 0.60 -13.62
CA SER A 16 -1.15 0.63 -13.27
C SER A 16 -0.85 -0.29 -12.08
N GLN A 17 -1.68 -0.24 -11.04
CA GLN A 17 -1.53 -1.12 -9.87
C GLN A 17 -1.68 -2.60 -10.23
N ALA A 18 -2.66 -2.94 -11.06
CA ALA A 18 -2.84 -4.32 -11.54
C ALA A 18 -1.63 -4.80 -12.36
N VAL A 19 -1.04 -3.94 -13.20
CA VAL A 19 0.20 -4.25 -13.92
C VAL A 19 1.35 -4.49 -12.94
N PHE A 20 1.51 -3.63 -11.94
CA PHE A 20 2.55 -3.79 -10.91
C PHE A 20 2.40 -5.12 -10.17
N PHE A 21 1.21 -5.43 -9.66
CA PHE A 21 1.00 -6.70 -8.94
C PHE A 21 1.20 -7.93 -9.81
N ARG A 22 0.77 -7.93 -11.07
CA ARG A 22 1.07 -9.06 -11.96
C ARG A 22 2.58 -9.25 -12.18
N ALA A 23 3.36 -8.17 -12.15
CA ALA A 23 4.81 -8.24 -12.32
C ALA A 23 5.55 -8.66 -11.04
N THR A 24 5.07 -8.25 -9.86
CA THR A 24 5.80 -8.42 -8.60
C THR A 24 5.23 -9.51 -7.69
N LEU A 25 3.94 -9.81 -7.80
CA LEU A 25 3.18 -10.74 -6.98
C LEU A 25 2.19 -11.57 -7.85
N PRO A 26 2.66 -12.26 -8.91
CA PRO A 26 1.78 -12.91 -9.89
C PRO A 26 0.83 -13.93 -9.27
N ASP A 27 1.30 -14.65 -8.25
CA ASP A 27 0.52 -15.69 -7.56
C ASP A 27 -0.33 -15.15 -6.42
N GLU A 28 -0.23 -13.86 -6.11
CA GLU A 28 -0.93 -13.20 -4.99
C GLU A 28 -1.91 -12.11 -5.40
N CYS A 29 -1.91 -11.72 -6.68
CA CYS A 29 -2.75 -10.64 -7.18
C CYS A 29 -4.16 -11.11 -7.59
N GLY A 30 -5.11 -10.18 -7.54
CA GLY A 30 -6.51 -10.42 -7.91
C GLY A 30 -7.35 -10.82 -6.71
N PHE A 31 -8.40 -10.03 -6.45
CA PHE A 31 -9.42 -10.38 -5.45
C PHE A 31 -10.79 -9.83 -5.85
N ASP A 32 -11.82 -10.67 -5.79
CA ASP A 32 -13.23 -10.29 -6.04
C ASP A 32 -13.42 -9.55 -7.39
N GLY A 33 -12.82 -10.10 -8.45
CA GLY A 33 -12.86 -9.51 -9.80
C GLY A 33 -12.04 -8.22 -9.98
N CYS A 34 -11.21 -7.85 -8.99
CA CYS A 34 -10.34 -6.68 -9.05
C CYS A 34 -8.85 -7.09 -9.07
N ASP A 35 -8.20 -6.96 -10.23
CA ASP A 35 -6.77 -7.30 -10.40
C ASP A 35 -5.81 -6.39 -9.61
N TYR A 36 -6.26 -5.18 -9.28
CA TYR A 36 -5.49 -4.20 -8.51
C TYR A 36 -5.57 -4.44 -7.01
N ARG A 37 -6.18 -5.54 -6.57
CA ARG A 37 -6.32 -5.92 -5.16
C ARG A 37 -5.58 -7.23 -4.86
N LEU A 38 -5.15 -7.39 -3.62
CA LEU A 38 -4.70 -8.64 -3.05
C LEU A 38 -5.84 -9.27 -2.21
N PRO A 39 -5.83 -10.60 -2.02
CA PRO A 39 -6.67 -11.26 -1.03
C PRO A 39 -6.45 -10.71 0.40
N PRO A 40 -7.49 -10.66 1.27
CA PRO A 40 -7.38 -10.12 2.63
C PRO A 40 -6.33 -10.79 3.51
N ASP A 41 -6.10 -12.09 3.33
CA ASP A 41 -5.07 -12.89 4.01
C ASP A 41 -3.65 -12.54 3.53
N ARG A 42 -3.52 -11.93 2.34
CA ARG A 42 -2.25 -11.46 1.76
C ARG A 42 -2.07 -9.95 1.82
N ARG A 43 -2.89 -9.23 2.60
CA ARG A 43 -2.86 -7.76 2.69
C ARG A 43 -1.47 -7.20 2.99
N LEU A 44 -0.66 -7.90 3.80
CA LEU A 44 0.68 -7.44 4.19
C LEU A 44 1.67 -7.42 3.02
N SER A 45 1.38 -8.12 1.91
CA SER A 45 2.21 -8.06 0.72
C SER A 45 2.22 -6.67 0.05
N ASN A 46 1.24 -5.80 0.36
CA ASN A 46 1.24 -4.37 0.01
C ASN A 46 2.31 -3.55 0.76
N LEU A 47 2.89 -4.10 1.82
CA LEU A 47 3.94 -3.42 2.58
C LEU A 47 5.31 -3.87 2.10
N ASN A 48 6.28 -2.95 2.19
CA ASN A 48 7.69 -3.27 2.06
C ASN A 48 8.03 -4.44 3.00
N PRO A 49 8.70 -5.50 2.50
CA PRO A 49 9.04 -6.69 3.29
C PRO A 49 9.64 -6.38 4.66
N GLU A 50 10.46 -5.33 4.77
CA GLU A 50 11.15 -4.95 6.02
C GLU A 50 10.21 -4.48 7.14
N ILE A 51 9.00 -4.03 6.80
CA ILE A 51 8.05 -3.46 7.78
C ILE A 51 6.84 -4.35 8.06
N ARG A 52 6.65 -5.46 7.33
CA ARG A 52 5.43 -6.29 7.40
C ARG A 52 5.11 -6.75 8.82
N ASP A 53 6.04 -7.46 9.45
CA ASP A 53 5.85 -8.06 10.77
C ASP A 53 5.73 -6.99 11.86
N VAL A 54 6.48 -5.90 11.72
CA VAL A 54 6.44 -4.79 12.68
C VAL A 54 5.11 -4.05 12.61
N ALA A 55 4.60 -3.80 11.39
CA ALA A 55 3.32 -3.14 11.19
C ALA A 55 2.15 -4.00 11.69
N ASP A 56 2.14 -5.30 11.38
CA ASP A 56 1.07 -6.21 11.84
C ASP A 56 1.05 -6.33 13.37
N ARG A 57 2.22 -6.49 14.00
CA ARG A 57 2.33 -6.48 15.46
C ARG A 57 1.88 -5.14 16.07
N TYR A 58 2.35 -4.01 15.54
CA TYR A 58 1.97 -2.70 16.05
C TYR A 58 0.45 -2.48 16.00
N PHE A 59 -0.19 -2.90 14.92
CA PHE A 59 -1.64 -2.79 14.76
C PHE A 59 -2.38 -3.69 15.74
N SER A 60 -1.93 -4.94 15.90
CA SER A 60 -2.49 -5.88 16.87
C SER A 60 -2.37 -5.36 18.31
N ASP A 61 -1.18 -4.96 18.73
CA ASP A 61 -0.89 -4.51 20.10
C ASP A 61 -1.70 -3.25 20.48
N ASN A 62 -2.02 -2.41 19.50
CA ASN A 62 -2.74 -1.15 19.71
C ASN A 62 -4.21 -1.20 19.26
N SER A 63 -4.74 -2.38 18.90
CA SER A 63 -6.12 -2.55 18.41
C SER A 63 -6.49 -1.62 17.24
N ILE A 64 -5.54 -1.38 16.33
CA ILE A 64 -5.75 -0.53 15.15
C ILE A 64 -6.38 -1.37 14.04
N ALA A 65 -7.50 -0.89 13.50
CA ALA A 65 -8.18 -1.55 12.39
C ALA A 65 -7.47 -1.35 11.05
N TRP A 66 -7.35 -2.42 10.27
CA TRP A 66 -7.00 -2.36 8.85
C TRP A 66 -8.21 -1.85 8.04
N HIS A 67 -7.99 -1.04 7.01
CA HIS A 67 -9.12 -0.66 6.14
C HIS A 67 -9.69 -1.89 5.43
N LEU A 68 -11.02 -1.98 5.34
CA LEU A 68 -11.73 -3.07 4.64
C LEU A 68 -11.43 -3.11 3.12
N HIS A 69 -11.03 -1.97 2.55
CA HIS A 69 -10.53 -1.85 1.17
C HIS A 69 -8.99 -1.66 1.12
N ALA A 70 -8.24 -2.09 2.15
CA ALA A 70 -6.80 -1.84 2.25
C ALA A 70 -5.92 -2.72 1.36
N ALA A 71 -6.45 -3.78 0.76
CA ALA A 71 -5.62 -4.76 0.07
C ALA A 71 -5.20 -4.26 -1.33
N HIS A 72 -4.81 -3.01 -1.47
CA HIS A 72 -4.24 -2.43 -2.68
C HIS A 72 -3.31 -1.25 -2.32
N ASP A 73 -2.25 -1.01 -3.08
CA ASP A 73 -1.29 0.05 -2.74
C ASP A 73 -1.88 1.46 -2.86
N LEU A 74 -3.02 1.61 -3.53
CA LEU A 74 -3.78 2.87 -3.57
C LEU A 74 -4.46 3.21 -2.23
N SER A 75 -4.32 2.34 -1.21
CA SER A 75 -4.84 2.59 0.13
C SER A 75 -3.96 3.60 0.84
N SER A 76 -4.55 4.70 1.33
CA SER A 76 -3.81 5.71 2.10
C SER A 76 -3.13 5.11 3.33
N GLN A 77 -3.74 4.10 3.97
CA GLN A 77 -3.13 3.40 5.10
C GLN A 77 -1.85 2.66 4.68
N ILE A 78 -1.87 1.95 3.55
CA ILE A 78 -0.69 1.25 3.02
C ILE A 78 0.41 2.25 2.64
N CYS A 79 0.06 3.32 1.92
CA CYS A 79 1.00 4.37 1.53
C CYS A 79 1.68 5.02 2.75
N CYS A 80 0.88 5.43 3.75
CA CYS A 80 1.40 6.01 4.98
C CYS A 80 2.29 5.04 5.75
N LEU A 81 1.96 3.75 5.82
CA LEU A 81 2.81 2.76 6.50
C LEU A 81 4.15 2.58 5.78
N ASN A 82 4.13 2.41 4.46
CA ASN A 82 5.36 2.29 3.67
C ASN A 82 6.28 3.51 3.81
N PHE A 83 5.71 4.69 4.02
CA PHE A 83 6.48 5.92 4.24
C PHE A 83 6.96 6.10 5.70
N LEU A 84 6.06 5.94 6.68
CA LEU A 84 6.31 6.31 8.09
C LEU A 84 6.93 5.19 8.91
N MET A 85 6.57 3.92 8.68
CA MET A 85 7.09 2.81 9.48
C MET A 85 8.63 2.68 9.42
N PRO A 86 9.31 2.88 8.27
CA PRO A 86 10.79 2.89 8.24
C PRO A 86 11.45 3.98 9.10
N LEU A 87 10.67 4.97 9.53
CA LEU A 87 11.09 6.07 10.41
C LEU A 87 10.68 5.85 11.87
N ALA A 88 9.68 5.00 12.12
CA ALA A 88 9.09 4.79 13.45
C ALA A 88 10.11 4.32 14.50
N THR A 89 11.14 3.57 14.08
CA THR A 89 12.21 3.08 14.96
C THR A 89 13.55 3.79 14.72
N ARG A 90 13.59 4.80 13.83
CA ARG A 90 14.81 5.55 13.45
C ARG A 90 14.64 7.04 13.72
N PRO A 91 14.65 7.45 15.00
CA PRO A 91 14.41 8.84 15.39
C PRO A 91 15.46 9.80 14.83
N ASP A 92 16.67 9.33 14.55
CA ASP A 92 17.73 10.13 13.91
C ASP A 92 17.37 10.49 12.46
N LEU A 93 16.85 9.53 11.67
CA LEU A 93 16.41 9.77 10.30
C LEU A 93 15.15 10.62 10.27
N LEU A 94 14.19 10.33 11.16
CA LEU A 94 13.00 11.16 11.30
C LEU A 94 13.39 12.62 11.61
N ALA A 95 14.29 12.84 12.56
CA ALA A 95 14.74 14.17 12.93
C ALA A 95 15.45 14.88 11.75
N LYS A 96 16.21 14.16 10.92
CA LYS A 96 16.81 14.73 9.70
C LYS A 96 15.72 15.16 8.71
N LEU A 97 14.75 14.29 8.44
CA LEU A 97 13.63 14.59 7.53
C LEU A 97 12.83 15.79 8.02
N VAL A 98 12.44 15.81 9.29
CA VAL A 98 11.64 16.89 9.89
C VAL A 98 12.40 18.21 9.81
N ARG A 99 13.69 18.25 10.19
CA ARG A 99 14.52 19.46 10.06
C ARG A 99 14.52 20.02 8.64
N THR A 100 14.70 19.17 7.63
CA THR A 100 14.67 19.63 6.22
C THR A 100 13.34 20.28 5.83
N VAL A 101 12.22 19.84 6.43
CA VAL A 101 10.88 20.37 6.13
C VAL A 101 10.55 21.64 6.91
N VAL A 102 10.98 21.74 8.17
CA VAL A 102 10.57 22.85 9.06
C VAL A 102 11.61 23.97 9.19
N GLY A 103 12.85 23.75 8.76
CA GLY A 103 13.98 24.67 8.95
C GLY A 103 14.72 24.42 10.26
#